data_AF-A0A7S1ZDV1-F1
#
_entry.id   AF-A0A7S1ZDV1-F1
#
_cell.length_a   1.000
_cell.length_b   1.000
_cell.length_c   1.000
_cell.angle_alpha   90.00
_cell.angle_beta   90.00
_cell.angle_gamma   90.00
#
_symmetry.space_group_name_H-M   'P 1'
#
loop_
_entity.id
_entity.type
_entity.pdbx_description
1 polymer ?
#
loop_
_entity_poly.entity_id
_entity_poly.type
_entity_poly.pdbx_seq_one_letter_code
_entity_poly.pdbx_strand_id
1 'polypeptide(L)'
;GHDVEEPWPLEVIAHDGRAYNVTLDEGEMVLLEGHSIIHGRPFPLVGNRYSEIFVHFEPPGFTLQGRTESSDLSYEDLYRRALEKVKAKEGLVQVIDKDKEQERLPTHILKGSLEEKRWKQRFVRTSVADKEVKKSPPPPNKKPPPPRVPGA
;
A
#
# COMPACT_ATOMS: atom_id res chain seq x y z
N GLY A 1 18.06 3.13 10.33
CA GLY A 1 19.05 3.45 9.31
C GLY A 1 19.68 2.18 8.79
N HIS A 2 19.85 2.10 7.48
CA HIS A 2 20.42 0.95 6.77
C HIS A 2 21.96 1.04 6.78
N ASP A 3 22.63 -0.07 7.03
CA ASP A 3 24.09 -0.23 6.98
C ASP A 3 24.41 -1.46 6.14
N VAL A 4 24.46 -1.23 4.81
CA VAL A 4 24.59 -2.25 3.76
C VAL A 4 25.74 -1.90 2.83
N GLU A 5 26.50 -2.90 2.39
CA GLU A 5 27.62 -2.71 1.44
C GLU A 5 27.13 -2.72 -0.01
N GLU A 6 26.04 -3.44 -0.27
CA GLU A 6 25.38 -3.49 -1.58
C GLU A 6 23.84 -3.42 -1.43
N PRO A 7 23.11 -3.02 -2.49
CA PRO A 7 21.66 -3.03 -2.47
C PRO A 7 21.11 -4.41 -2.11
N TRP A 8 20.29 -4.46 -1.07
CA TRP A 8 19.57 -5.66 -0.69
C TRP A 8 18.11 -5.46 -1.11
N PRO A 9 17.65 -6.02 -2.25
CA PRO A 9 16.29 -5.80 -2.73
C PRO A 9 15.27 -6.74 -2.08
N LEU A 10 14.02 -6.30 -2.01
CA LEU A 10 12.86 -7.17 -1.81
C LEU A 10 12.47 -7.76 -3.16
N GLU A 11 12.55 -9.09 -3.29
CA GLU A 11 12.03 -9.79 -4.46
C GLU A 11 10.52 -10.00 -4.30
N VAL A 12 9.77 -9.67 -5.35
CA VAL A 12 8.31 -9.84 -5.42
C VAL A 12 7.97 -10.59 -6.71
N ILE A 13 7.30 -11.72 -6.60
CA ILE A 13 6.70 -12.42 -7.73
C ILE A 13 5.26 -11.93 -7.87
N ALA A 14 5.02 -11.09 -8.88
CA ALA A 14 3.72 -10.51 -9.10
C ALA A 14 2.74 -11.50 -9.77
N HIS A 15 1.48 -11.10 -9.91
CA HIS A 15 0.43 -11.90 -10.54
C HIS A 15 0.68 -12.26 -12.01
N ASP A 16 1.61 -11.57 -12.67
CA ASP A 16 2.06 -11.92 -14.03
C ASP A 16 3.11 -13.04 -14.05
N GLY A 17 3.47 -13.59 -12.88
CA GLY A 17 4.46 -14.63 -12.69
C GLY A 17 5.91 -14.16 -12.83
N ARG A 18 6.16 -12.84 -12.92
CA ARG A 18 7.51 -12.29 -13.04
C ARG A 18 8.04 -11.84 -11.69
N ALA A 19 9.34 -12.07 -11.49
CA ALA A 19 10.07 -11.56 -10.34
C ALA A 19 10.50 -10.10 -10.59
N TYR A 20 10.27 -9.26 -9.58
CA TYR A 20 10.63 -7.86 -9.54
C TYR A 20 11.50 -7.61 -8.30
N ASN A 21 12.67 -7.00 -8.50
CA ASN A 21 13.55 -6.57 -7.41
C ASN A 21 13.26 -5.11 -7.07
N VAL A 22 12.76 -4.88 -5.86
CA VAL A 22 12.42 -3.56 -5.34
C VAL A 22 13.46 -3.17 -4.29
N THR A 23 14.28 -2.18 -4.60
CA THR A 23 15.20 -1.54 -3.65
C THR A 23 14.52 -0.27 -3.12
N LEU A 24 14.57 -0.07 -1.80
CA LEU A 24 14.00 1.09 -1.13
C LEU A 24 15.10 1.83 -0.37
N ASP A 25 15.16 3.15 -0.58
CA ASP A 25 15.97 4.06 0.21
C ASP A 25 15.28 4.46 1.52
N GLU A 26 16.02 5.09 2.44
CA GLU A 26 15.47 5.51 3.73
C GLU A 26 14.29 6.48 3.56
N GLY A 27 13.13 6.09 4.11
CA GLY A 27 11.90 6.89 4.03
C GLY A 27 11.01 6.55 2.82
N GLU A 28 11.49 5.73 1.89
CA GLU A 28 10.63 5.18 0.85
C GLU A 28 9.67 4.13 1.40
N MET A 29 8.51 4.01 0.76
CA MET A 29 7.46 3.09 1.15
C MET A 29 6.95 2.34 -0.07
N VAL A 30 6.69 1.04 0.14
CA VAL A 30 6.02 0.20 -0.84
C VAL A 30 4.70 -0.30 -0.26
N LEU A 31 3.63 -0.20 -1.05
CA LEU A 31 2.36 -0.85 -0.75
C LEU A 31 2.24 -2.08 -1.64
N LEU A 32 2.14 -3.24 -1.02
CA LEU A 32 2.09 -4.52 -1.70
C LEU A 32 0.90 -5.36 -1.20
N GLU A 33 0.34 -6.18 -2.10
CA GLU A 33 -0.78 -7.06 -1.79
C GLU A 33 -0.29 -8.32 -1.07
N GLY A 34 -0.02 -8.21 0.24
CA GLY A 34 0.77 -9.21 0.98
C GLY A 34 0.19 -10.61 1.11
N HIS A 35 -1.11 -10.82 0.87
CA HIS A 35 -1.75 -12.14 1.04
C HIS A 35 -1.62 -13.07 -0.19
N SER A 36 -1.43 -12.52 -1.38
CA SER A 36 -1.55 -13.28 -2.64
C SER A 36 -0.26 -13.32 -3.45
N ILE A 37 0.69 -12.43 -3.18
CA ILE A 37 1.97 -12.36 -3.89
C ILE A 37 3.10 -13.02 -3.07
N ILE A 38 3.95 -13.77 -3.75
CA ILE A 38 5.16 -14.32 -3.13
C ILE A 38 6.19 -13.19 -3.05
N HIS A 39 6.76 -12.97 -1.87
CA HIS A 39 7.75 -11.92 -1.66
C HIS A 39 8.76 -12.34 -0.58
N GLY A 40 9.97 -11.80 -0.66
CA GLY A 40 11.01 -12.07 0.33
C GLY A 40 12.37 -11.52 -0.06
N ARG A 41 13.37 -11.83 0.75
CA ARG A 41 14.79 -11.50 0.49
C ARG A 41 15.56 -12.81 0.39
N PRO A 42 15.60 -13.45 -0.79
CA PRO A 42 16.18 -14.78 -0.95
C PRO A 42 17.71 -14.78 -0.86
N PHE A 43 18.34 -13.62 -1.05
CA PHE A 43 19.79 -13.43 -0.97
C PHE A 43 20.19 -13.01 0.45
N PRO A 44 21.35 -13.44 0.95
CA PRO A 44 21.85 -12.98 2.24
C PRO A 44 22.15 -11.48 2.22
N LEU A 45 21.99 -10.82 3.36
CA LEU A 45 22.40 -9.43 3.54
C LEU A 45 23.93 -9.36 3.53
N VAL A 46 24.49 -8.45 2.74
CA VAL A 46 25.91 -8.07 2.82
C VAL A 46 26.00 -6.68 3.46
N GLY A 47 26.44 -6.67 4.72
CA GLY A 47 26.46 -5.48 5.58
C GLY A 47 26.18 -5.85 7.04
N ASN A 48 25.98 -4.85 7.89
CA ASN A 48 25.83 -5.06 9.33
C ASN A 48 24.37 -5.04 9.79
N ARG A 49 23.53 -4.20 9.17
CA ARG A 49 22.15 -4.00 9.62
C ARG A 49 21.23 -3.50 8.52
N TYR A 50 20.06 -4.12 8.42
CA TYR A 50 18.92 -3.56 7.70
C TYR A 50 17.74 -3.36 8.67
N SER A 51 16.90 -2.34 8.45
CA SER A 51 15.75 -2.07 9.33
C SER A 51 14.56 -1.59 8.50
N GLU A 52 13.40 -2.22 8.72
CA GLU A 52 12.17 -1.96 7.97
C GLU A 52 10.97 -2.07 8.92
N ILE A 53 9.90 -1.31 8.63
CA ILE A 53 8.65 -1.35 9.39
C ILE A 53 7.56 -1.87 8.48
N PHE A 54 6.92 -2.96 8.89
CA PHE A 54 5.80 -3.55 8.17
C PHE A 54 4.47 -3.20 8.84
N VAL A 55 3.54 -2.67 8.04
CA VAL A 55 2.16 -2.40 8.47
C VAL A 55 1.22 -3.20 7.60
N HIS A 56 0.46 -4.09 8.22
CA HIS A 56 -0.54 -4.90 7.52
C HIS A 56 -1.92 -4.27 7.66
N PHE A 57 -2.59 -4.10 6.53
CA PHE A 57 -3.99 -3.70 6.47
C PHE A 57 -4.80 -4.85 5.94
N GLU A 58 -5.99 -5.05 6.49
CA GLU A 58 -6.97 -5.99 5.97
C GLU A 58 -8.30 -5.27 5.71
N PRO A 59 -9.09 -5.73 4.74
CA PRO A 59 -10.49 -5.33 4.65
C PRO A 59 -11.20 -5.64 5.97
N PRO A 60 -12.11 -4.78 6.43
CA PRO A 60 -12.88 -5.07 7.62
C PRO A 60 -13.67 -6.37 7.44
N GLY A 61 -13.70 -7.19 8.49
CA GLY A 61 -14.39 -8.48 8.45
C GLY A 61 -13.52 -9.67 8.07
N PHE A 62 -12.31 -9.47 7.53
CA PHE A 62 -11.45 -10.55 7.04
C PHE A 62 -10.92 -11.46 8.17
N THR A 63 -10.17 -10.93 9.16
CA THR A 63 -9.79 -11.70 10.37
C THR A 63 -10.98 -11.98 11.31
N LEU A 64 -12.14 -11.37 11.07
CA LEU A 64 -13.36 -11.59 11.85
C LEU A 64 -14.23 -12.74 11.33
N GLN A 65 -13.81 -13.51 10.31
CA GLN A 65 -14.49 -14.74 9.90
C GLN A 65 -14.45 -15.77 11.02
N GLY A 66 -15.47 -15.71 11.87
CA GLY A 66 -15.60 -16.38 13.16
C GLY A 66 -16.55 -15.64 14.10
N ARG A 67 -16.79 -14.33 13.87
CA ARG A 67 -17.89 -13.55 14.45
C ARG A 67 -18.85 -13.15 13.34
N THR A 68 -20.01 -13.80 13.33
CA THR A 68 -21.16 -13.68 12.43
C THR A 68 -21.85 -12.30 12.40
N GLU A 69 -21.19 -11.24 12.87
CA GLU A 69 -21.80 -9.93 13.19
C GLU A 69 -21.27 -8.76 12.33
N SER A 70 -20.43 -9.03 11.32
CA SER A 70 -19.73 -7.95 10.59
C SER A 70 -20.35 -7.54 9.25
N SER A 71 -21.40 -8.21 8.76
CA SER A 71 -21.98 -7.90 7.44
C SER A 71 -22.81 -6.61 7.40
N ASP A 72 -23.31 -6.14 8.55
CA ASP A 72 -24.27 -5.03 8.61
C ASP A 72 -23.68 -3.73 9.17
N LEU A 73 -22.39 -3.73 9.52
CA LEU A 73 -21.73 -2.58 10.15
C LEU A 73 -21.10 -1.67 9.09
N SER A 74 -21.38 -0.37 9.19
CA SER A 74 -20.68 0.64 8.40
C SER A 74 -19.18 0.66 8.76
N TYR A 75 -18.34 1.07 7.81
CA TYR A 75 -16.91 1.33 8.04
C TYR A 75 -16.69 2.28 9.24
N GLU A 76 -17.58 3.26 9.42
CA GLU A 76 -17.53 4.19 10.55
C GLU A 76 -17.71 3.48 11.90
N ASP A 77 -18.61 2.50 11.96
CA ASP A 77 -18.85 1.73 13.19
C ASP A 77 -17.70 0.77 13.48
N LEU A 78 -17.12 0.16 12.44
CA LEU A 78 -15.93 -0.68 12.56
C LEU A 78 -14.72 0.14 13.05
N TYR A 79 -14.53 1.36 12.53
CA TYR A 79 -13.50 2.28 12.98
C TYR A 79 -13.71 2.71 14.44
N ARG A 80 -14.93 3.11 14.81
CA ARG A 80 -15.26 3.50 16.19
C ARG A 80 -14.96 2.37 17.18
N ARG A 81 -15.35 1.13 16.86
CA ARG A 81 -15.07 -0.05 17.68
C ARG A 81 -13.57 -0.36 17.77
N ALA A 82 -12.83 -0.23 16.67
CA ALA A 82 -11.38 -0.42 16.69
C ALA A 82 -10.70 0.63 17.59
N LEU A 83 -11.10 1.89 17.48
CA LEU A 83 -10.63 2.97 18.35
C LEU A 83 -10.96 2.72 19.82
N GLU A 84 -12.17 2.26 20.14
CA GLU A 84 -12.56 1.91 21.51
C GLU A 84 -11.70 0.78 22.07
N LYS A 85 -11.43 -0.27 21.28
CA LYS A 85 -10.53 -1.37 21.69
C LYS A 85 -9.10 -0.89 21.93
N VAL A 86 -8.59 0.03 21.10
CA VAL A 86 -7.26 0.62 21.27
C VAL A 86 -7.23 1.50 22.53
N LYS A 87 -8.28 2.29 22.78
CA LYS A 87 -8.41 3.09 24.01
C LYS A 87 -8.51 2.24 25.28
N ALA A 88 -9.19 1.10 25.20
CA ALA A 88 -9.34 0.17 26.30
C ALA A 88 -8.06 -0.62 26.61
N LYS A 89 -7.13 -0.76 25.65
CA LYS A 89 -5.77 -1.23 25.90
C LYS A 89 -4.92 -0.05 26.36
N GLU A 90 -4.85 0.17 27.67
CA GLU A 90 -3.94 1.16 28.25
C GLU A 90 -2.51 0.95 27.70
N GLY A 91 -1.90 2.04 27.21
CA GLY A 91 -0.49 2.08 26.78
C GLY A 91 -0.22 2.22 25.28
N LEU A 92 -1.23 2.16 24.40
CA LEU A 92 -1.02 2.28 22.94
C LEU A 92 -1.76 3.47 22.29
N VAL A 93 -2.11 4.49 23.08
CA VAL A 93 -2.80 5.69 22.56
C VAL A 93 -1.82 6.85 22.54
N GLN A 94 -1.15 7.08 21.40
CA GLN A 94 -0.96 8.47 21.00
C GLN A 94 -2.34 8.99 20.65
N VAL A 95 -2.90 9.84 21.51
CA VAL A 95 -4.22 10.43 21.31
C VAL A 95 -4.17 11.21 20.01
N ILE A 96 -4.79 10.68 18.95
CA ILE A 96 -5.13 11.48 17.79
C ILE A 96 -6.22 12.44 18.28
N ASP A 97 -5.77 13.64 18.60
CA ASP A 97 -6.59 14.77 19.01
C ASP A 97 -7.50 15.13 17.83
N LYS A 98 -8.74 14.63 17.86
CA LYS A 98 -9.73 14.81 16.79
C LYS A 98 -10.03 16.29 16.52
N ASP A 99 -9.81 17.14 17.51
CA ASP A 99 -10.02 18.59 17.40
C ASP A 99 -8.88 19.30 16.64
N LYS A 100 -7.83 18.55 16.23
CA LYS A 100 -6.69 19.04 15.43
C LYS A 100 -6.51 18.37 14.07
N GLU A 101 -7.48 17.57 13.60
CA GLU A 101 -7.42 16.88 12.29
C GLU A 101 -7.27 17.86 11.11
N GLN A 102 -7.72 19.10 11.26
CA GLN A 102 -7.66 20.10 10.20
C GLN A 102 -6.34 20.88 10.14
N GLU A 103 -5.47 20.73 11.16
CA GLU A 103 -4.39 21.69 11.40
C GLU A 103 -2.97 21.11 11.34
N ARG A 104 -2.81 19.79 11.30
CA ARG A 104 -1.46 19.18 11.29
C ARG A 104 -1.12 18.64 9.91
N LEU A 105 -0.49 19.49 9.10
CA LEU A 105 0.37 18.98 8.04
C LEU A 105 1.44 18.07 8.66
N PRO A 106 1.67 16.87 8.11
CA PRO A 106 2.86 16.10 8.43
C PRO A 106 4.11 16.98 8.29
N THR A 107 5.08 16.81 9.19
CA THR A 107 6.27 17.68 9.28
C THR A 107 7.12 17.74 8.01
N HIS A 108 6.99 16.75 7.13
CA HIS A 108 7.69 16.67 5.84
C HIS A 108 6.91 17.32 4.68
N ILE A 109 5.66 17.74 4.89
CA ILE A 109 4.89 18.46 3.87
C ILE A 109 5.13 19.96 4.05
N LEU A 110 5.64 20.60 3.00
CA LEU A 110 5.90 22.04 3.00
C LEU A 110 4.60 22.83 2.88
N LYS A 111 4.46 23.87 3.72
CA LYS A 111 3.33 24.80 3.64
C LYS A 111 3.36 25.53 2.29
N GLY A 112 2.22 25.58 1.61
CA GLY A 112 2.01 26.14 0.28
C GLY A 112 2.26 25.16 -0.87
N SER A 113 2.76 23.95 -0.61
CA SER A 113 3.15 23.01 -1.66
C SER A 113 1.95 22.32 -2.33
N LEU A 114 2.21 21.64 -3.46
CA LEU A 114 1.19 20.81 -4.12
C LEU A 114 0.76 19.64 -3.23
N GLU A 115 1.69 19.10 -2.46
CA GLU A 115 1.51 18.03 -1.48
C GLU A 115 0.59 18.50 -0.35
N GLU A 116 0.72 19.74 0.14
CA GLU A 116 -0.24 20.32 1.09
C GLU A 116 -1.66 20.33 0.52
N LYS A 117 -1.81 20.79 -0.73
CA LYS A 117 -3.12 20.88 -1.40
C LYS A 117 -3.75 19.49 -1.55
N ARG A 118 -2.94 18.48 -1.91
CA ARG A 118 -3.36 17.08 -2.01
C ARG A 118 -3.69 16.48 -0.64
N TRP A 119 -2.94 16.83 0.40
CA TRP A 119 -3.19 16.36 1.77
C TRP A 119 -4.52 16.87 2.31
N LYS A 120 -4.84 18.14 2.04
CA LYS A 120 -6.08 18.80 2.48
C LYS A 120 -7.31 18.48 1.62
N GLN A 121 -7.16 17.73 0.53
CA GLN A 121 -8.28 17.43 -0.37
C GLN A 121 -9.24 16.42 0.26
N ARG A 122 -10.55 16.66 0.15
CA ARG A 122 -11.55 15.62 0.47
C ARG A 122 -11.60 14.63 -0.69
N PHE A 123 -11.20 13.39 -0.45
CA PHE A 123 -11.39 12.32 -1.42
C PHE A 123 -12.88 12.00 -1.53
N VAL A 124 -13.50 12.33 -2.67
CA VAL A 124 -14.79 11.75 -3.02
C VAL A 124 -14.52 10.29 -3.37
N ARG A 125 -14.92 9.39 -2.49
CA ARG A 125 -14.81 7.95 -2.73
C ARG A 125 -15.81 7.61 -3.83
N THR A 126 -15.34 7.18 -5.00
CA THR A 126 -16.21 6.73 -6.09
C THR A 126 -17.09 5.61 -5.55
N SER A 127 -18.39 5.86 -5.46
CA SER A 127 -19.35 4.82 -5.11
C SER A 127 -19.43 3.84 -6.29
N VAL A 128 -19.73 2.58 -6.02
CA VAL A 128 -19.83 1.52 -7.05
C VAL A 128 -20.85 1.85 -8.16
N ALA A 129 -21.71 2.86 -7.95
CA ALA A 129 -22.69 3.34 -8.93
C ALA A 129 -22.08 4.06 -10.16
N ASP A 130 -20.83 4.53 -10.12
CA ASP A 130 -20.26 5.31 -11.23
C ASP A 130 -19.61 4.46 -12.34
N LYS A 131 -19.76 3.13 -12.29
CA LYS A 131 -19.30 2.23 -13.38
C LYS A 131 -20.29 2.19 -14.55
N GLU A 132 -20.67 3.35 -15.10
CA GLU A 132 -21.04 3.43 -16.51
C GLU A 132 -19.79 3.65 -17.37
N VAL A 133 -19.21 2.50 -17.73
CA VAL A 133 -18.41 2.20 -18.92
C VAL A 133 -18.20 3.36 -19.91
N LYS A 134 -17.10 4.11 -19.78
CA LYS A 134 -16.40 4.70 -20.94
C LYS A 134 -15.43 3.65 -21.49
N LYS A 135 -15.91 2.79 -22.39
CA LYS A 135 -15.05 1.90 -23.20
C LYS A 135 -14.13 2.77 -24.06
N SER A 136 -12.84 2.77 -23.76
CA SER A 136 -11.81 3.24 -24.69
C SER A 136 -11.72 2.27 -25.89
N PRO A 137 -11.46 2.76 -27.11
CA PRO A 137 -11.33 1.90 -28.27
C PRO A 137 -10.11 0.98 -28.15
N PRO A 138 -10.15 -0.22 -28.75
CA PRO A 138 -9.05 -1.17 -28.69
C PRO A 138 -7.79 -0.61 -29.39
N PRO A 139 -6.59 -0.96 -28.90
CA PRO A 139 -5.35 -0.53 -29.55
C PRO A 139 -5.23 -1.12 -30.97
N PRO A 140 -4.62 -0.41 -31.93
CA PRO A 140 -4.45 -0.91 -33.28
C PRO A 140 -3.58 -2.16 -33.31
N ASN A 141 -3.98 -3.14 -34.14
CA ASN A 141 -3.29 -4.41 -34.36
C ASN A 141 -1.79 -4.21 -34.60
N LYS A 142 -0.95 -4.69 -33.67
CA LYS A 142 0.50 -4.77 -33.90
C LYS A 142 0.74 -5.80 -34.99
N LYS A 143 1.38 -5.39 -36.10
CA LYS A 143 1.84 -6.31 -37.15
C LYS A 143 2.76 -7.38 -36.53
N PRO A 144 2.67 -8.64 -36.95
CA PRO A 144 3.56 -9.68 -36.47
C PRO A 144 5.02 -9.36 -36.82
N PRO A 145 5.99 -9.73 -35.97
CA PRO A 145 7.39 -9.52 -36.25
C PRO A 145 7.84 -10.33 -37.49
N PRO A 146 8.82 -9.84 -38.26
CA PRO A 146 9.34 -10.58 -39.41
C PRO A 146 10.01 -11.90 -38.97
N PRO A 147 9.97 -12.94 -39.82
CA PRO A 147 10.58 -14.24 -39.51
C PRO A 147 12.09 -14.09 -39.31
N ARG A 148 12.62 -14.77 -38.29
CA ARG A 148 14.07 -14.87 -38.05
C ARG A 148 14.72 -15.61 -39.22
N VAL A 149 15.65 -14.95 -39.90
CA VAL A 149 16.59 -15.61 -40.82
C VAL A 149 17.54 -16.49 -40.00
N PRO A 150 17.71 -17.78 -40.33
CA PRO A 150 18.77 -18.61 -39.76
C PRO A 150 20.13 -18.05 -40.17
N GLY A 151 21.04 -17.92 -39.19
CA GLY A 151 22.41 -17.48 -39.43
C GLY A 151 23.18 -18.44 -40.35
N ALA A 152 24.03 -17.86 -41.18
CA ALA A 152 25.15 -18.51 -41.86
C ALA A 152 26.45 -17.94 -41.28
#